data_AF-A0A7W1L2E2-F1
#
_entry.id   AF-A0A7W1L2E2-F1
#
_cell.length_a   1.000
_cell.length_b   1.000
_cell.length_c   1.000
_cell.angle_alpha   90.00
_cell.angle_beta   90.00
_cell.angle_gamma   90.00
#
_symmetry.space_group_name_H-M   'P 1'
#
loop_
_entity.id
_entity.type
_entity.pdbx_description
1 polymer ?
#
loop_
_entity_poly.entity_id
_entity_poly.type
_entity_poly.pdbx_seq_one_letter_code
_entity_poly.pdbx_strand_id
1 'polypeptide(L)'
;MCRFLAYAGAPLLLADLLYRPANSLIMQSYKARERAEPLNGDGFGVGWYVPEVDPAPCVQRTVMPAWSNRNLQSLAVKVRASCLFAHVRARPRRA
;
A
#
# COMPACT_ATOMS: atom_id res chain seq x y z
N MET A 1 9.59 -2.10 11.94
CA MET A 1 8.12 -2.13 12.16
C MET A 1 7.46 -1.70 10.88
N CYS A 2 6.79 -2.63 10.18
CA CYS A 2 6.05 -2.36 8.94
C CYS A 2 4.77 -1.54 9.21
N ARG A 3 4.12 -1.05 8.15
CA ARG A 3 2.77 -0.45 8.21
C ARG A 3 1.82 -1.25 7.34
N PHE A 4 0.59 -1.40 7.81
CA PHE A 4 -0.45 -2.18 7.16
C PHE A 4 -1.70 -1.32 6.98
N LEU A 5 -2.44 -1.57 5.91
CA LEU A 5 -3.73 -0.99 5.61
C LEU A 5 -4.65 -2.11 5.13
N ALA A 6 -5.83 -2.22 5.73
CA ALA A 6 -6.86 -3.14 5.29
C ALA A 6 -8.16 -2.35 5.09
N TYR A 7 -8.93 -2.73 4.08
CA TYR A 7 -10.21 -2.13 3.76
C TYR A 7 -11.19 -3.20 3.32
N ALA A 8 -12.41 -3.14 3.84
CA ALA A 8 -13.55 -3.91 3.38
C ALA A 8 -14.80 -3.01 3.48
N GLY A 9 -15.46 -2.76 2.35
CA GLY A 9 -16.59 -1.83 2.30
C GLY A 9 -17.05 -1.50 0.88
N ALA A 10 -17.65 -0.31 0.73
CA ALA A 10 -18.10 0.18 -0.57
C ALA A 10 -16.91 0.31 -1.55
N PRO A 11 -17.07 -0.06 -2.84
CA PRO A 11 -15.98 0.06 -3.80
C PRO A 11 -15.43 1.48 -3.87
N LEU A 12 -14.12 1.64 -3.71
CA LEU A 12 -13.40 2.92 -3.87
C LEU A 12 -12.14 2.72 -4.70
N LEU A 13 -11.49 3.81 -5.15
CA LEU A 13 -10.22 3.69 -5.87
C LEU A 13 -9.11 3.32 -4.90
N LEU A 14 -8.13 2.52 -5.31
CA LEU A 14 -6.99 2.25 -4.42
C LEU A 14 -6.27 3.55 -4.01
N ALA A 15 -6.29 4.58 -4.87
CA ALA A 15 -5.76 5.90 -4.57
C ALA A 15 -6.41 6.58 -3.35
N ASP A 16 -7.69 6.31 -3.07
CA ASP A 16 -8.41 6.84 -1.90
C ASP A 16 -7.86 6.30 -0.57
N LEU A 17 -7.15 5.18 -0.61
CA LEU A 17 -6.52 4.57 0.57
C LEU A 17 -5.00 4.76 0.55
N LEU A 18 -4.37 4.52 -0.60
CA LEU A 18 -2.92 4.44 -0.71
C LEU A 18 -2.25 5.81 -0.83
N TYR A 19 -2.88 6.79 -1.49
CA TYR A 19 -2.22 8.05 -1.85
C TYR A 19 -2.89 9.30 -1.27
N ARG A 20 -4.21 9.44 -1.43
CA ARG A 20 -4.97 10.67 -1.16
C ARG A 20 -5.05 11.08 0.32
N PRO A 21 -5.14 10.17 1.31
CA PRO A 21 -5.17 10.56 2.70
C PRO A 21 -3.91 11.33 3.11
N ALA A 22 -4.05 12.38 3.95
CA ALA A 22 -2.91 13.17 4.42
C ALA A 22 -1.85 12.33 5.16
N ASN A 23 -2.27 11.23 5.79
CA ASN A 23 -1.40 10.22 6.40
C ASN A 23 -1.53 8.86 5.69
N SER A 24 -1.56 8.88 4.34
CA SER A 24 -1.71 7.67 3.52
C SER A 24 -0.60 6.64 3.73
N LEU A 25 -0.83 5.41 3.29
CA LEU A 25 0.18 4.35 3.39
C LEU A 25 1.47 4.72 2.65
N ILE A 26 1.36 5.41 1.51
CA ILE A 26 2.53 5.91 0.76
C ILE A 26 3.25 7.01 1.56
N MET A 27 2.55 7.95 2.20
CA MET A 27 3.19 8.93 3.09
C MET A 27 3.92 8.25 4.25
N GLN A 28 3.31 7.24 4.86
CA GLN A 28 3.92 6.47 5.94
C GLN A 28 5.14 5.66 5.45
N SER A 29 5.31 5.41 4.16
CA SER A 29 6.46 4.69 3.64
C SER A 29 7.80 5.44 3.79
N TYR A 30 7.77 6.78 3.85
CA TYR A 30 8.98 7.61 4.01
C TYR A 30 8.87 8.69 5.09
N LYS A 31 7.68 8.90 5.64
CA LYS A 31 7.42 9.92 6.68
C LYS A 31 6.50 9.37 7.79
N ALA A 32 6.77 8.15 8.27
CA ALA A 32 6.04 7.58 9.41
C ALA A 32 6.30 8.38 10.69
N ARG A 33 5.23 8.71 11.42
CA ARG A 33 5.29 9.58 12.62
C ARG A 33 5.42 8.82 13.94
N GLU A 34 5.03 7.54 13.96
CA GLU A 34 4.91 6.73 15.18
C GLU A 34 6.20 5.95 15.50
N ARG A 35 7.35 6.37 14.98
CA ARG A 35 8.65 5.70 15.18
C ARG A 35 9.81 6.67 14.92
N ALA A 36 10.93 6.43 15.61
CA ALA A 36 12.15 7.22 15.44
C ALA A 36 12.78 7.08 14.04
N GLU A 37 12.73 5.89 13.46
CA GLU A 37 13.13 5.63 12.06
C GLU A 37 11.89 5.78 11.15
N PRO A 38 11.71 6.90 10.43
CA PRO A 38 10.48 7.18 9.70
C PRO A 38 10.31 6.32 8.44
N LEU A 39 11.35 5.59 8.02
CA LEU A 39 11.38 4.88 6.75
C LEU A 39 10.79 3.47 6.82
N ASN A 40 9.95 3.14 5.83
CA ASN A 40 9.49 1.80 5.46
C ASN A 40 9.78 1.58 3.96
N GLY A 41 11.06 1.51 3.62
CA GLY A 41 11.55 1.46 2.24
C GLY A 41 11.96 0.09 1.72
N ASP A 42 11.82 -0.97 2.52
CA ASP A 42 12.34 -2.32 2.20
C ASP A 42 11.39 -3.15 1.32
N GLY A 43 10.47 -2.49 0.63
CA GLY A 43 9.44 -3.10 -0.20
C GLY A 43 8.01 -2.78 0.23
N PHE A 44 7.07 -3.23 -0.58
CA PHE A 44 5.63 -3.11 -0.31
C PHE A 44 4.87 -4.25 -0.97
N GLY A 45 3.61 -4.41 -0.57
CA GLY A 45 2.65 -5.24 -1.26
C GLY A 45 1.25 -4.65 -1.18
N VAL A 46 0.47 -4.81 -2.25
CA VAL A 46 -0.94 -4.46 -2.34
C VAL A 46 -1.68 -5.62 -2.97
N GLY A 47 -2.75 -6.08 -2.32
CA GLY A 47 -3.68 -7.07 -2.83
C GLY A 47 -5.09 -6.51 -2.82
N TRP A 48 -5.86 -6.77 -3.87
CA TRP A 48 -7.26 -6.36 -3.96
C TRP A 48 -8.08 -7.40 -4.71
N TYR A 49 -9.36 -7.48 -4.37
CA TYR A 49 -10.29 -8.44 -4.97
C TYR A 49 -11.10 -7.79 -6.08
N VAL A 50 -11.33 -8.55 -7.16
CA VAL A 50 -12.21 -8.21 -8.28
C VAL A 50 -13.07 -9.44 -8.59
N PRO A 51 -14.05 -9.79 -7.72
CA PRO A 51 -14.79 -11.06 -7.80
C PRO A 51 -15.50 -11.30 -9.14
N GLU A 52 -15.83 -10.23 -9.86
CA GLU A 52 -16.42 -10.28 -11.19
C GLU A 52 -15.45 -10.77 -12.29
N VAL A 53 -14.14 -10.77 -12.03
CA VAL A 53 -13.09 -11.29 -12.93
C VAL A 53 -12.50 -12.59 -12.40
N ASP A 54 -12.08 -12.60 -11.13
CA ASP A 54 -11.46 -13.76 -10.46
C ASP A 54 -11.73 -13.66 -8.94
N PRO A 55 -12.20 -14.73 -8.27
CA PRO A 55 -12.33 -14.74 -6.81
C PRO A 55 -10.99 -14.61 -6.06
N ALA A 56 -9.87 -14.95 -6.69
CA ALA A 56 -8.54 -14.74 -6.12
C ALA A 56 -8.12 -13.25 -6.21
N PRO A 57 -7.36 -12.72 -5.22
CA PRO A 57 -6.93 -11.34 -5.27
C PRO A 57 -5.85 -11.14 -6.33
N CYS A 58 -5.88 -9.99 -7.01
CA CYS A 58 -4.72 -9.51 -7.74
C CYS A 58 -3.69 -9.01 -6.73
N VAL A 59 -2.42 -9.39 -6.89
CA VAL A 59 -1.34 -9.04 -5.95
C VAL A 59 -0.18 -8.39 -6.69
N GLN A 60 0.19 -7.19 -6.25
CA GLN A 60 1.42 -6.51 -6.65
C GLN A 60 2.36 -6.40 -5.44
N ARG A 61 3.59 -6.89 -5.58
CA ARG A 61 4.63 -6.80 -4.54
C ARG A 61 6.00 -6.52 -5.13
N THR A 62 6.85 -5.82 -4.38
CA THR A 62 8.23 -5.56 -4.77
C THR A 62 9.09 -5.29 -3.55
N VAL A 63 10.40 -5.46 -3.69
CA VAL A 63 11.41 -5.06 -2.71
C VAL A 63 11.82 -3.58 -2.84
N MET A 64 11.37 -2.92 -3.91
CA MET A 64 11.63 -1.49 -4.14
C MET A 64 10.72 -0.61 -3.28
N PRO A 65 11.15 0.62 -2.95
CA PRO A 65 10.34 1.53 -2.16
C PRO A 65 8.97 1.86 -2.77
N ALA A 66 7.96 2.03 -1.91
CA ALA A 66 6.60 2.31 -2.36
C ALA A 66 6.45 3.70 -3.00
N TRP A 67 7.12 4.71 -2.44
CA TRP A 67 7.00 6.12 -2.88
C TRP A 67 7.52 6.39 -4.29
N SER A 68 8.43 5.55 -4.80
CA SER A 68 9.02 5.71 -6.14
C SER A 68 8.34 4.85 -7.21
N ASN A 69 7.33 4.05 -6.85
CA ASN A 69 6.69 3.14 -7.80
C ASN A 69 5.58 3.83 -8.61
N ARG A 70 5.94 4.31 -9.81
CA ARG A 70 4.99 4.96 -10.74
C ARG A 70 3.91 4.03 -11.28
N ASN A 71 4.20 2.73 -11.40
CA ASN A 71 3.22 1.75 -11.89
C ASN A 71 2.08 1.59 -10.87
N LEU A 72 2.41 1.48 -9.58
CA LEU A 72 1.41 1.46 -8.51
C LEU A 72 0.56 2.73 -8.53
N GLN A 73 1.18 3.90 -8.67
CA GLN A 73 0.45 5.18 -8.72
C GLN A 73 -0.52 5.23 -9.91
N SER A 74 -0.07 4.76 -11.07
CA SER A 74 -0.85 4.76 -12.31
C SER A 74 -2.04 3.79 -12.27
N LEU A 75 -1.87 2.66 -11.57
CA LEU A 75 -2.93 1.68 -11.29
C LEU A 75 -3.91 2.18 -10.24
N ALA A 76 -3.41 2.79 -9.16
CA ALA A 76 -4.22 3.16 -8.00
C ALA A 76 -5.34 4.16 -8.35
N VAL A 77 -5.15 4.99 -9.37
CA VAL A 77 -6.16 5.95 -9.84
C VAL A 77 -7.19 5.34 -10.81
N LYS A 78 -7.04 4.08 -11.21
CA LYS A 78 -7.93 3.38 -12.16
C LYS A 78 -8.60 2.14 -11.58
N VAL A 79 -7.97 1.50 -10.61
CA VAL A 79 -8.47 0.27 -9.99
C VAL A 79 -9.41 0.61 -8.83
N ARG A 80 -10.64 0.09 -8.89
CA ARG A 80 -11.59 0.10 -7.77
C ARG A 80 -11.62 -1.27 -7.11
N ALA A 81 -11.79 -1.30 -5.79
CA ALA A 81 -11.97 -2.53 -5.03
C ALA A 81 -12.85 -2.27 -3.80
N SER A 82 -13.66 -3.27 -3.45
CA SER A 82 -14.42 -3.32 -2.18
C SER A 82 -13.62 -3.96 -1.04
N CYS A 83 -12.60 -4.75 -1.36
CA CYS A 83 -11.72 -5.40 -0.40
C CYS A 83 -10.25 -5.27 -0.83
N LEU A 84 -9.41 -4.72 0.05
CA LEU A 84 -7.99 -4.48 -0.19
C LEU A 84 -7.17 -4.74 1.08
N PHE A 85 -5.96 -5.26 0.89
CA PHE A 85 -4.91 -5.31 1.90
C PHE A 85 -3.61 -4.76 1.33
N ALA A 86 -2.91 -3.92 2.08
CA ALA A 86 -1.63 -3.33 1.66
C ALA A 86 -0.65 -3.21 2.82
N HIS A 87 0.64 -3.23 2.51
CA HIS A 87 1.69 -3.02 3.49
C HIS A 87 2.93 -2.34 2.90
N VAL A 88 3.67 -1.63 3.75
CA VAL A 88 5.02 -1.13 3.45
C VAL A 88 6.00 -1.67 4.49
N ARG A 89 7.16 -2.15 4.01
CA ARG A 89 8.09 -2.95 4.79
C ARG A 89 9.18 -2.09 5.40
N ALA A 90 9.50 -2.36 6.67
CA ALA A 90 10.68 -1.84 7.32
C ALA A 90 11.47 -2.95 7.98
N ARG A 91 12.71 -3.13 7.53
CA ARG A 91 13.71 -3.97 8.16
C ARG A 91 14.42 -3.14 9.23
N PRO A 92 14.46 -3.60 10.49
CA PRO A 92 15.34 -2.98 11.48
C PRO A 92 16.78 -3.01 10.97
N ARG A 93 17.51 -1.89 11.08
CA ARG A 93 18.97 -1.96 11.03
C ARG A 93 19.40 -2.83 12.21
N ARG A 94 20.19 -3.88 11.93
CA ARG A 94 20.86 -4.61 13.02
C ARG A 94 21.79 -3.58 13.70
N ALA A 95 21.68 -3.48 15.02
CA ALA A 95 22.71 -2.84 15.83
C ALA A 95 24.02 -3.63 15.70
#